data_AF-A0A7L4GH15-F1
#
_entry.id   AF-A0A7L4GH15-F1
#
_cell.length_a   1.000
_cell.length_b   1.000
_cell.length_c   1.000
_cell.angle_alpha   90.00
_cell.angle_beta   90.00
_cell.angle_gamma   90.00
#
_symmetry.space_group_name_H-M   'P 1'
#
loop_
_entity.id
_entity.type
_entity.pdbx_description
1 polymer ?
#
loop_
_entity_poly.entity_id
_entity_poly.type
_entity_poly.pdbx_seq_one_letter_code
_entity_poly.pdbx_strand_id
1 'polypeptide(L)'
;QNQLSGNLLRKFKNSNGWQKLWVVFTNFCMFFYKSHQDNHPLASLPLLGYSLTIPSESENIHKDYVFKLHFKSHVYYFRAESEYTFER
;
A
#
# COMPACT_ATOMS: atom_id res chain seq x y z
N GLN A 1 -13.53 -14.30 -9.34
CA GLN A 1 -12.39 -14.13 -8.41
C GLN A 1 -11.95 -12.67 -8.51
N ASN A 2 -12.37 -11.83 -7.56
CA ASN A 2 -12.11 -10.39 -7.58
C ASN A 2 -10.88 -10.05 -6.72
N GLN A 3 -9.80 -10.81 -6.89
CA GLN A 3 -8.56 -10.59 -6.15
C GLN A 3 -7.67 -9.67 -7.00
N LEU A 4 -7.37 -8.49 -6.47
CA LEU A 4 -6.39 -7.60 -7.08
C LEU A 4 -5.03 -7.90 -6.46
N SER A 5 -4.00 -8.07 -7.28
CA SER A 5 -2.64 -8.27 -6.79
C SER A 5 -1.62 -7.56 -7.67
N GLY A 6 -0.54 -7.10 -7.05
CA GLY A 6 0.51 -6.39 -7.76
C GLY A 6 1.62 -5.92 -6.84
N ASN A 7 2.68 -5.38 -7.44
CA ASN A 7 3.75 -4.76 -6.68
C ASN A 7 3.33 -3.36 -6.21
N LEU A 8 3.53 -3.08 -4.93
CA LEU A 8 3.46 -1.74 -4.37
C LEU A 8 4.72 -1.44 -3.58
N LEU A 9 5.10 -0.16 -3.55
CA LEU A 9 6.11 0.35 -2.64
C LEU A 9 5.42 0.84 -1.37
N ARG A 10 5.74 0.30 -0.20
CA ARG A 10 5.27 0.81 1.10
C ARG A 10 6.33 1.69 1.74
N LYS A 11 5.99 2.92 2.14
CA LYS A 11 6.91 3.82 2.85
C LYS A 11 7.24 3.25 4.24
N PHE A 12 8.50 3.37 4.67
CA PHE A 12 8.87 3.05 6.06
C PHE A 12 8.32 4.11 7.02
N LYS A 13 7.82 3.69 8.19
CA LYS A 13 7.20 4.59 9.18
C LYS A 13 8.15 5.70 9.66
N ASN A 14 9.43 5.36 9.86
CA ASN A 14 10.42 6.22 10.50
C ASN A 14 11.55 6.66 9.54
N SER A 15 11.37 6.54 8.23
CA SER A 15 12.37 6.99 7.25
C SER A 15 11.76 7.33 5.89
N ASN A 16 12.58 7.89 4.99
CA ASN A 16 12.19 8.21 3.62
C ASN A 16 12.29 7.02 2.65
N GLY A 17 12.76 5.87 3.13
CA GLY A 17 12.85 4.67 2.32
C GLY A 17 11.48 4.03 2.04
N TRP A 18 11.46 3.22 0.99
CA TRP A 18 10.29 2.49 0.53
C TRP A 18 10.66 1.03 0.31
N GLN A 19 9.74 0.13 0.63
CA GLN A 19 9.92 -1.30 0.46
C GLN A 19 8.99 -1.80 -0.64
N LYS A 20 9.54 -2.44 -1.67
CA LYS A 20 8.75 -3.16 -2.66
C LYS A 20 8.19 -4.44 -2.04
N LEU A 21 6.88 -4.63 -2.17
CA LEU A 21 6.14 -5.77 -1.67
C LEU A 21 5.21 -6.27 -2.77
N TRP A 22 5.06 -7.58 -2.86
CA TRP A 22 3.93 -8.15 -3.58
C TRP A 22 2.70 -8.07 -2.68
N VAL A 23 1.65 -7.42 -3.15
CA VAL A 23 0.43 -7.17 -2.39
C VAL A 23 -0.72 -7.92 -3.01
N VAL A 24 -1.47 -8.61 -2.16
CA VAL A 24 -2.74 -9.24 -2.51
C VAL A 24 -3.85 -8.55 -1.74
N PHE A 25 -4.83 -8.00 -2.46
CA PHE A 25 -6.05 -7.46 -1.90
C PHE A 25 -7.22 -8.42 -2.13
N THR A 26 -7.78 -8.91 -1.04
CA THR A 26 -8.96 -9.78 -1.03
C THR A 26 -9.65 -9.69 0.32
N ASN A 27 -10.98 -9.89 0.36
CA ASN A 27 -11.76 -9.91 1.61
C ASN A 27 -11.51 -8.67 2.50
N PHE A 28 -11.48 -7.47 1.89
CA PHE A 28 -11.20 -6.20 2.58
C PHE A 28 -9.88 -6.20 3.38
N CYS A 29 -8.88 -6.96 2.94
CA CYS A 29 -7.59 -7.08 3.59
C CYS A 29 -6.46 -7.02 2.56
N MET A 30 -5.39 -6.31 2.89
CA MET A 30 -4.14 -6.35 2.12
C MET A 30 -3.18 -7.33 2.79
N PHE A 31 -2.68 -8.30 2.03
CA PHE A 31 -1.63 -9.23 2.46
C PHE A 31 -0.32 -8.86 1.76
N PHE A 32 0.77 -8.80 2.53
CA PHE A 32 2.08 -8.35 2.06
C PHE A 32 3.05 -9.52 1.99
N TYR A 33 3.69 -9.72 0.84
CA TYR A 33 4.69 -10.76 0.61
C TYR A 33 6.01 -10.13 0.16
N LYS A 34 7.13 -10.82 0.35
CA LYS A 34 8.43 -10.36 -0.17
C LYS A 34 8.48 -10.55 -1.68
N SER A 35 7.89 -11.63 -2.19
CA SER A 35 7.77 -11.95 -3.61
C SER A 35 6.41 -12.58 -3.94
N HIS A 36 6.06 -12.67 -5.23
CA HIS A 36 4.84 -13.36 -5.69
C HIS A 36 4.91 -14.89 -5.56
N GLN A 37 6.09 -15.44 -5.29
CA GLN A 37 6.33 -16.89 -5.14
C GLN A 37 6.23 -17.33 -3.67
N ASP A 38 6.11 -16.38 -2.74
CA ASP A 38 6.06 -16.70 -1.33
C ASP A 38 4.68 -17.26 -0.95
N ASN A 39 4.66 -18.36 -0.21
CA ASN A 39 3.41 -19.02 0.20
C ASN A 39 2.77 -18.37 1.44
N HIS A 40 3.52 -17.60 2.22
CA HIS A 40 3.04 -17.00 3.47
C HIS A 40 3.28 -15.48 3.48
N PRO A 41 2.30 -14.68 3.92
CA PRO A 41 2.48 -13.24 4.00
C PRO A 41 3.40 -12.87 5.17
N LEU A 42 4.17 -11.80 4.97
CA LEU A 42 4.93 -11.11 6.02
C LEU A 42 3.99 -10.41 7.03
N ALA A 43 2.86 -9.91 6.55
CA ALA A 43 1.87 -9.20 7.36
C ALA A 43 0.52 -9.12 6.62
N SER A 44 -0.52 -8.79 7.36
CA SER A 44 -1.85 -8.45 6.83
C SER A 44 -2.33 -7.11 7.39
N LEU A 45 -3.07 -6.34 6.59
CA LEU A 45 -3.73 -5.10 6.97
C LEU A 45 -5.22 -5.18 6.62
N PRO A 46 -6.10 -5.44 7.60
CA PRO A 46 -7.53 -5.29 7.43
C PRO A 46 -7.87 -3.83 7.14
N LEU A 47 -8.70 -3.60 6.12
CA LEU A 47 -9.03 -2.27 5.62
C LEU A 47 -10.39 -1.76 6.08
N LEU A 48 -11.17 -2.55 6.82
CA LEU A 48 -12.45 -2.08 7.35
C LEU A 48 -12.21 -0.89 8.29
N GLY A 49 -12.77 0.27 7.93
CA GLY A 49 -12.60 1.53 8.66
C GLY A 49 -11.44 2.39 8.17
N TYR A 50 -10.58 1.91 7.26
CA TYR A 50 -9.57 2.75 6.63
C TYR A 50 -10.17 3.64 5.55
N SER A 51 -9.72 4.90 5.52
CA SER A 51 -9.98 5.84 4.43
C SER A 51 -8.81 5.81 3.43
N LEU A 52 -9.16 5.83 2.14
CA LEU A 52 -8.22 5.97 1.02
C LEU A 52 -8.20 7.44 0.57
N THR A 53 -7.04 8.08 0.65
CA THR A 53 -6.87 9.47 0.21
C THR A 53 -5.56 9.65 -0.55
N ILE A 54 -5.40 10.80 -1.19
CA ILE A 54 -4.09 11.26 -1.68
C ILE A 54 -3.36 11.95 -0.53
N PRO A 55 -2.03 11.78 -0.37
CA PRO A 55 -1.27 12.54 0.62
C PRO A 55 -1.36 14.05 0.36
N SER A 56 -1.47 14.85 1.42
CA SER A 56 -1.41 16.30 1.29
C SER A 56 0.04 16.79 1.15
N GLU A 57 0.22 18.00 0.62
CA GLU A 57 1.56 18.61 0.47
C GLU A 57 2.32 18.70 1.81
N SER A 58 1.62 18.96 2.90
CA SER A 58 2.19 19.02 4.26
C SER A 58 2.79 17.70 4.75
N GLU A 59 2.44 16.57 4.14
CA GLU A 59 3.00 15.25 4.49
C GLU A 59 4.37 15.01 3.84
N ASN A 60 4.84 15.95 3.00
CA ASN A 60 6.18 16.01 2.44
C ASN A 60 6.56 14.74 1.64
N ILE A 61 5.60 14.20 0.88
CA ILE A 61 5.79 13.05 0.00
C ILE A 61 6.00 13.54 -1.44
N HIS A 62 7.26 13.65 -1.86
CA HIS A 62 7.63 14.06 -3.21
C HIS A 62 7.80 12.84 -4.14
N LYS A 63 6.71 12.09 -4.34
CA LYS A 63 6.65 10.98 -5.30
C LYS A 63 5.28 10.92 -5.95
N ASP A 64 5.26 10.62 -7.24
CA ASP A 64 4.01 10.41 -7.98
C ASP A 64 3.37 9.07 -7.62
N TYR A 65 2.07 8.96 -7.88
CA TYR A 65 1.28 7.73 -7.76
C TYR A 65 1.24 7.17 -6.33
N VAL A 66 1.14 8.07 -5.35
CA VAL A 66 1.07 7.72 -3.93
C VAL A 66 -0.37 7.84 -3.44
N PHE A 67 -0.84 6.82 -2.74
CA PHE A 67 -2.06 6.85 -1.96
C PHE A 67 -1.77 6.61 -0.48
N LYS A 68 -2.67 7.11 0.35
CA LYS A 68 -2.63 7.04 1.81
C LYS A 68 -3.82 6.21 2.28
N LEU A 69 -3.51 5.26 3.16
CA LEU A 69 -4.51 4.55 3.96
C LEU A 69 -4.40 5.03 5.39
N HIS A 70 -5.48 5.56 5.96
CA HIS A 70 -5.48 6.01 7.35
C HIS A 70 -6.71 5.56 8.13
N PHE A 71 -6.48 5.21 9.40
CA PHE A 71 -7.52 4.88 10.37
C PHE A 71 -7.04 5.26 11.77
N LYS A 72 -7.74 6.21 12.43
CA LYS A 72 -7.31 6.78 13.71
C LYS A 72 -5.85 7.27 13.62
N SER A 73 -4.96 6.75 14.47
CA SER A 73 -3.53 7.07 14.48
C SER A 73 -2.69 6.25 13.49
N HIS A 74 -3.27 5.27 12.80
CA HIS A 74 -2.54 4.45 11.84
C HIS A 74 -2.55 5.13 10.47
N VAL A 75 -1.35 5.35 9.92
CA VAL A 75 -1.16 5.91 8.57
C VAL A 75 -0.17 5.05 7.80
N TYR A 76 -0.54 4.68 6.58
CA TYR A 76 0.30 3.98 5.63
C TYR A 76 0.32 4.72 4.31
N TYR A 77 1.48 4.75 3.67
CA TYR A 77 1.63 5.27 2.31
C TYR A 77 2.11 4.17 1.39
N PHE A 78 1.44 4.07 0.25
CA PHE A 78 1.73 3.12 -0.80
C PHE A 78 1.91 3.86 -2.11
N ARG A 79 2.86 3.40 -2.91
CA ARG A 79 3.13 3.94 -4.24
C ARG A 79 3.00 2.83 -5.28
N ALA A 80 2.25 3.12 -6.34
CA ALA A 80 2.19 2.29 -7.54
C ALA A 80 3.37 2.58 -8.48
N GLU A 81 3.66 1.66 -9.40
CA GLU A 81 4.79 1.82 -10.33
C GLU A 81 4.48 2.80 -11.46
N SER A 82 3.20 2.95 -11.81
CA SER A 82 2.70 3.79 -12.91
C SER A 82 1.33 4.37 -12.62
N GLU A 83 0.93 5.41 -13.37
CA GLU A 83 -0.42 5.97 -13.37
C GLU A 83 -1.50 4.90 -13.62
N TYR A 84 -1.30 4.07 -14.65
CA TYR A 84 -2.23 2.98 -14.97
C TYR A 84 -2.47 2.02 -13.80
N THR A 85 -1.42 1.68 -13.04
CA THR A 85 -1.55 0.80 -11.86
C THR A 85 -2.06 1.53 -10.62
N PHE A 86 -2.01 2.86 -10.62
CA PHE A 86 -2.51 3.72 -9.56
C PHE A 86 -4.02 3.94 -9.64
N GLU A 87 -4.56 4.06 -10.86
CA GLU A 87 -5.98 4.31 -11.11
C GLU A 87 -6.86 3.04 -11.06
N ARG A 88 -6.24 1.84 -11.07
CA ARG A 88 -6.91 0.54 -11.04
C ARG A 88 -7.36 0.12 -9.64
#